data_AF-A0A955K1V0-F1
#
_entry.id   AF-A0A955K1V0-F1
#
_cell.length_a   1.000
_cell.length_b   1.000
_cell.length_c   1.000
_cell.angle_alpha   90.00
_cell.angle_beta   90.00
_cell.angle_gamma   90.00
#
_symmetry.space_group_name_H-M   'P 1'
#
loop_
_entity.id
_entity.type
_entity.pdbx_description
1 polymer ?
#
loop_
_entity_poly.entity_id
_entity_poly.type
_entity_poly.pdbx_seq_one_letter_code
_entity_poly.pdbx_strand_id
1 'polypeptide(L)'
;MKYILKILRFTKELKVYYYVISFLSVMVAIVNLVQPLLSGWAIDEIQLGTSADVTRLVIIVSLIFLSDLASNLLSNLNGYIGDQMSVKVTKLLSDRYFKHLLTLPQSFFDKELSGKIINRLNRSINQISSFMQMWSNNFLQFMFTTILALAIVAYYSWTVALLLFALYPIFIFMTV
;
A
#
# COMPACT_ATOMS: atom_id res chain seq x y z
N MET A 1 10.91 -10.34 -11.65
CA MET A 1 9.44 -10.13 -11.87
C MET A 1 8.62 -11.40 -12.11
N LYS A 2 9.11 -12.44 -12.83
CA LYS A 2 8.33 -13.68 -13.10
C LYS A 2 7.80 -14.42 -11.85
N TYR A 3 8.55 -14.41 -10.74
CA TYR A 3 8.14 -15.07 -9.50
C TYR A 3 6.99 -14.36 -8.76
N ILE A 4 6.95 -13.02 -8.79
CA ILE A 4 5.88 -12.21 -8.17
C ILE A 4 4.54 -12.44 -8.89
N LEU A 5 4.56 -12.42 -10.24
CA LEU A 5 3.39 -12.75 -11.06
C LEU A 5 2.90 -14.18 -10.84
N LYS A 6 3.79 -15.12 -10.55
CA LYS A 6 3.43 -16.51 -10.26
C LYS A 6 2.73 -16.64 -8.92
N ILE A 7 3.16 -15.89 -7.90
CA ILE A 7 2.52 -15.83 -6.58
C ILE A 7 1.13 -15.17 -6.68
N LEU A 8 1.02 -14.01 -7.35
CA LEU A 8 -0.27 -13.33 -7.58
C LEU A 8 -1.26 -14.20 -8.35
N ARG A 9 -0.78 -14.98 -9.33
CA ARG A 9 -1.62 -15.93 -10.08
C ARG A 9 -2.01 -17.15 -9.23
N PHE A 10 -1.18 -17.55 -8.26
CA PHE A 10 -1.44 -18.67 -7.35
C PHE A 10 -2.57 -18.36 -6.36
N THR A 11 -2.70 -17.09 -5.99
CA THR A 11 -3.74 -16.56 -5.09
C THR A 11 -4.95 -15.97 -5.83
N LYS A 12 -5.21 -16.40 -7.08
CA LYS A 12 -6.35 -15.95 -7.89
C LYS A 12 -7.72 -16.14 -7.21
N GLU A 13 -7.81 -16.98 -6.20
CA GLU A 13 -9.02 -17.19 -5.40
C GLU A 13 -9.36 -15.99 -4.50
N LEU A 14 -8.39 -15.11 -4.20
CA LEU A 14 -8.56 -13.90 -3.38
C LEU A 14 -8.67 -12.61 -4.20
N LYS A 15 -9.02 -12.68 -5.49
CA LYS A 15 -9.18 -11.50 -6.39
C LYS A 15 -10.01 -10.36 -5.79
N VAL A 16 -11.07 -10.68 -5.06
CA VAL A 16 -11.92 -9.67 -4.41
C VAL A 16 -11.11 -8.81 -3.45
N TYR A 17 -10.24 -9.41 -2.63
CA TYR A 17 -9.35 -8.67 -1.73
C TYR A 17 -8.40 -7.76 -2.49
N TYR A 18 -7.79 -8.25 -3.58
CA TYR A 18 -6.91 -7.42 -4.42
C TYR A 18 -7.60 -6.18 -4.96
N TYR A 19 -8.84 -6.31 -5.47
CA TYR A 19 -9.59 -5.16 -5.99
C TYR A 19 -10.02 -4.20 -4.88
N VAL A 20 -10.52 -4.71 -3.76
CA VAL A 20 -10.96 -3.88 -2.62
C VAL A 20 -9.79 -3.10 -2.04
N ILE A 21 -8.66 -3.74 -1.78
CA ILE A 21 -7.44 -3.10 -1.27
C ILE A 21 -6.93 -2.04 -2.26
N SER A 22 -6.90 -2.36 -3.56
CA SER A 22 -6.46 -1.38 -4.56
C SER A 22 -7.38 -0.17 -4.60
N PHE A 23 -8.69 -0.37 -4.52
CA PHE A 23 -9.67 0.71 -4.49
C PHE A 23 -9.52 1.56 -3.23
N LEU A 24 -9.42 0.94 -2.05
CA LEU A 24 -9.21 1.65 -0.79
C LEU A 24 -7.88 2.41 -0.80
N SER A 25 -6.80 1.81 -1.32
CA SER A 25 -5.49 2.46 -1.42
C SER A 25 -5.54 3.73 -2.27
N VAL A 26 -6.31 3.72 -3.37
CA VAL A 26 -6.54 4.93 -4.19
C VAL A 26 -7.34 5.98 -3.41
N MET A 27 -8.40 5.58 -2.70
CA MET A 27 -9.18 6.51 -1.87
C MET A 27 -8.32 7.15 -0.77
N VAL A 28 -7.51 6.34 -0.07
CA VAL A 28 -6.57 6.83 0.94
C VAL A 28 -5.57 7.81 0.33
N ALA A 29 -5.01 7.49 -0.84
CA ALA A 29 -4.07 8.38 -1.53
C ALA A 29 -4.71 9.73 -1.89
N ILE A 30 -5.97 9.73 -2.36
CA ILE A 30 -6.71 10.96 -2.68
C ILE A 30 -6.93 11.79 -1.42
N VAL A 31 -7.43 11.19 -0.34
CA VAL A 31 -7.71 11.92 0.92
C VAL A 31 -6.44 12.50 1.52
N ASN A 32 -5.30 11.77 1.47
CA ASN A 32 -4.02 12.29 1.93
C ASN A 32 -3.53 13.51 1.12
N LEU A 33 -3.92 13.61 -0.16
CA LEU A 33 -3.56 14.75 -1.01
C LEU A 33 -4.52 15.94 -0.87
N VAL A 34 -5.72 15.73 -0.34
CA VAL A 34 -6.65 16.82 0.01
C VAL A 34 -6.05 17.71 1.10
N GLN A 35 -5.38 17.11 2.09
CA GLN A 35 -4.79 17.85 3.21
C GLN A 35 -3.82 18.98 2.79
N PRO A 36 -2.76 18.74 1.99
CA PRO A 36 -1.86 19.81 1.56
C PRO A 36 -2.55 20.86 0.67
N LEU A 37 -3.58 20.48 -0.11
CA LEU A 37 -4.35 21.44 -0.91
C LEU A 37 -5.18 22.37 -0.02
N LEU A 38 -5.86 21.82 1.00
CA LEU A 38 -6.59 22.61 2.00
C LEU A 38 -5.65 23.51 2.80
N SER A 39 -4.46 23.02 3.15
CA SER A 39 -3.43 23.83 3.79
C SER A 39 -2.97 24.99 2.90
N GLY A 40 -2.82 24.77 1.59
CA GLY A 40 -2.54 25.85 0.64
C GLY A 40 -3.61 26.93 0.67
N TRP A 41 -4.89 26.54 0.56
CA TRP A 41 -6.01 27.50 0.62
C TRP A 41 -6.12 28.22 1.96
N ALA A 42 -5.78 27.56 3.08
CA ALA A 42 -5.72 28.20 4.39
C ALA A 42 -4.64 29.28 4.44
N ILE A 43 -3.46 29.02 3.87
CA ILE A 43 -2.37 29.98 3.81
C ILE A 43 -2.75 31.18 2.95
N ASP A 44 -3.34 30.94 1.78
CA ASP A 44 -3.79 32.00 0.87
C ASP A 44 -4.83 32.91 1.54
N GLU A 45 -5.76 32.34 2.32
CA GLU A 45 -6.78 33.10 3.05
C GLU A 45 -6.19 33.89 4.22
N ILE A 46 -5.21 33.33 4.95
CA ILE A 46 -4.50 34.06 6.02
C ILE A 46 -3.69 35.23 5.45
N GLN A 47 -3.17 35.11 4.23
CA GLN A 47 -2.39 36.17 3.57
C GLN A 47 -3.23 37.42 3.26
N LEU A 48 -4.56 37.29 3.15
CA LEU A 48 -5.49 38.41 2.95
C LEU A 48 -5.61 39.33 4.18
N GLY A 49 -5.07 38.93 5.33
CA GLY A 49 -4.94 39.78 6.52
C GLY A 49 -6.30 40.27 7.05
N THR A 50 -6.49 41.59 7.11
CA THR A 50 -7.68 42.23 7.70
C THR A 50 -8.98 42.04 6.89
N SER A 51 -8.90 41.47 5.68
CA SER A 51 -10.05 41.10 4.86
C SER A 51 -10.34 39.59 4.84
N ALA A 52 -9.62 38.81 5.66
CA ALA A 52 -9.81 37.36 5.74
C ALA A 52 -11.17 37.03 6.34
N ASP A 53 -11.91 36.14 5.68
CA ASP A 53 -13.19 35.65 6.20
C ASP A 53 -12.92 34.56 7.25
N VAL A 54 -13.10 34.92 8.52
CA VAL A 54 -12.97 34.00 9.66
C VAL A 54 -13.86 32.77 9.49
N THR A 55 -15.03 32.92 8.87
CA THR A 55 -15.95 31.81 8.59
C THR A 55 -15.32 30.82 7.62
N ARG A 56 -14.70 31.33 6.56
CA ARG A 56 -14.03 30.51 5.54
C ARG A 56 -12.82 29.77 6.12
N LEU A 57 -12.04 30.43 6.96
CA LEU A 57 -10.93 29.80 7.68
C LEU A 57 -11.40 28.66 8.59
N VAL A 58 -12.46 28.88 9.38
CA VAL A 58 -13.04 27.84 10.24
C VAL A 58 -13.54 26.65 9.43
N ILE A 59 -14.14 26.89 8.26
CA ILE A 59 -14.57 25.81 7.35
C ILE A 59 -13.35 25.03 6.83
N ILE A 60 -12.29 25.69 6.38
CA ILE A 60 -11.09 25.02 5.87
C ILE A 60 -10.42 24.18 6.97
N VAL A 61 -10.27 24.72 8.17
CA VAL A 61 -9.70 23.98 9.32
C VAL A 61 -10.57 22.78 9.70
N SER A 62 -11.90 22.95 9.70
CA SER A 62 -12.84 21.85 9.94
C SER A 62 -12.73 20.77 8.87
N LEU A 63 -12.56 21.14 7.60
CA LEU A 63 -12.33 20.21 6.50
C LEU A 63 -10.99 19.48 6.62
N ILE A 64 -9.93 20.15 7.07
CA ILE A 64 -8.63 19.52 7.34
C ILE A 64 -8.81 18.44 8.41
N PHE A 65 -9.46 18.77 9.53
CA PHE A 65 -9.72 17.81 10.61
C PHE A 65 -10.55 16.61 10.13
N LEU A 66 -11.62 16.86 9.36
CA LEU A 66 -12.45 15.78 8.79
C LEU A 66 -11.66 14.92 7.80
N SER A 67 -10.78 15.52 6.98
CA SER A 67 -9.94 14.79 6.04
C SER A 67 -8.92 13.90 6.75
N ASP A 68 -8.37 14.35 7.88
CA ASP A 68 -7.44 13.59 8.71
C ASP A 68 -8.13 12.41 9.41
N LEU A 69 -9.34 12.63 9.93
CA LEU A 69 -10.16 11.53 10.47
C LEU A 69 -10.49 10.51 9.37
N ALA A 70 -10.88 10.98 8.18
CA ALA A 70 -11.18 10.10 7.05
C ALA A 70 -9.95 9.31 6.57
N SER A 71 -8.77 9.94 6.49
CA SER A 71 -7.53 9.27 6.08
C SER A 71 -7.14 8.19 7.07
N ASN A 72 -7.22 8.48 8.37
CA ASN A 72 -6.94 7.52 9.44
C ASN A 72 -7.92 6.34 9.37
N LEU A 73 -9.22 6.58 9.29
CA LEU A 73 -10.22 5.51 9.21
C LEU A 73 -10.02 4.65 7.95
N LEU A 74 -9.84 5.25 6.79
CA LEU A 74 -9.64 4.53 5.53
C LEU A 74 -8.33 3.73 5.54
N SER A 75 -7.24 4.28 6.07
CA SER A 75 -5.96 3.57 6.14
C SER A 75 -6.03 2.37 7.09
N ASN A 76 -6.71 2.52 8.24
CA ASN A 76 -6.95 1.43 9.18
C ASN A 76 -7.82 0.33 8.57
N LEU A 77 -8.90 0.70 7.85
CA LEU A 77 -9.73 -0.25 7.13
C LEU A 77 -8.94 -0.98 6.03
N ASN A 78 -8.11 -0.26 5.28
CA ASN A 78 -7.25 -0.85 4.26
C ASN A 78 -6.26 -1.85 4.87
N GLY A 79 -5.62 -1.46 5.98
CA GLY A 79 -4.72 -2.30 6.76
C GLY A 79 -5.40 -3.56 7.27
N TYR A 80 -6.60 -3.43 7.85
CA TYR A 80 -7.37 -4.57 8.36
C TYR A 80 -7.74 -5.57 7.25
N ILE A 81 -8.18 -5.08 6.08
CA ILE A 81 -8.50 -5.95 4.94
C ILE A 81 -7.23 -6.62 4.40
N GLY A 82 -6.11 -5.89 4.38
CA GLY A 82 -4.79 -6.41 4.01
C GLY A 82 -4.30 -7.52 4.93
N ASP A 83 -4.50 -7.36 6.23
CA ASP A 83 -4.11 -8.36 7.23
C ASP A 83 -4.97 -9.63 7.09
N GLN A 84 -6.27 -9.47 6.89
CA GLN A 84 -7.18 -10.59 6.60
C GLN A 84 -6.78 -11.34 5.34
N MET A 85 -6.38 -10.61 4.29
CA MET A 85 -5.85 -11.21 3.08
C MET A 85 -4.57 -12.01 3.36
N SER A 86 -3.63 -11.43 4.12
CA SER A 86 -2.36 -12.06 4.49
C SER A 86 -2.58 -13.41 5.20
N VAL A 87 -3.51 -13.44 6.18
CA VAL A 87 -3.88 -14.68 6.88
C VAL A 87 -4.49 -15.72 5.93
N LYS A 88 -5.38 -15.30 5.03
CA LYS A 88 -5.99 -16.21 4.04
C LYS A 88 -4.97 -16.77 3.05
N VAL A 89 -4.01 -15.95 2.60
CA VAL A 89 -2.88 -16.39 1.77
C VAL A 89 -2.07 -17.45 2.49
N THR A 90 -1.73 -17.19 3.76
CA THR A 90 -0.99 -18.15 4.60
C THR A 90 -1.73 -19.48 4.73
N LYS A 91 -3.04 -19.45 5.04
CA LYS A 91 -3.85 -20.66 5.13
C LYS A 91 -3.86 -21.46 3.81
N LEU A 92 -4.07 -20.78 2.68
CA LEU A 92 -4.12 -21.40 1.35
C LEU A 92 -2.78 -22.07 0.99
N LEU A 93 -1.66 -21.37 1.24
CA LEU A 93 -0.34 -21.89 0.93
C LEU A 93 0.03 -23.08 1.82
N SER A 94 -0.30 -23.02 3.12
CA SER A 94 -0.11 -24.14 4.03
C SER A 94 -0.88 -25.36 3.56
N ASP A 95 -2.19 -25.23 3.29
CA ASP A 95 -3.04 -26.35 2.86
C ASP A 95 -2.52 -27.01 1.58
N ARG A 96 -2.17 -26.22 0.56
CA ARG A 96 -1.64 -26.75 -0.71
C ARG A 96 -0.28 -27.41 -0.52
N TYR A 97 0.59 -26.83 0.31
CA TYR A 97 1.90 -27.41 0.56
C TYR A 97 1.77 -28.75 1.29
N PHE A 98 0.96 -28.83 2.33
CA PHE A 98 0.73 -30.09 3.06
C PHE A 98 0.11 -31.16 2.16
N LYS A 99 -0.90 -30.81 1.35
CA LYS A 99 -1.48 -31.73 0.36
C LYS A 99 -0.42 -32.27 -0.60
N HIS A 100 0.45 -31.42 -1.13
CA HIS A 100 1.52 -31.86 -2.01
C HIS A 100 2.55 -32.73 -1.28
N LEU A 101 2.95 -32.34 -0.06
CA LEU A 101 3.89 -33.08 0.75
C LEU A 101 3.44 -34.54 0.96
N LEU A 102 2.15 -34.74 1.26
CA LEU A 102 1.57 -36.07 1.50
C LEU A 102 1.47 -36.94 0.23
N THR A 103 1.64 -36.37 -0.96
CA THR A 103 1.67 -37.12 -2.23
C THR A 103 3.08 -37.56 -2.65
N LEU A 104 4.12 -37.14 -1.92
CA LEU A 104 5.50 -37.45 -2.29
C LEU A 104 5.89 -38.89 -1.92
N PRO A 105 6.73 -39.55 -2.74
CA PRO A 105 7.20 -40.90 -2.45
C PRO A 105 8.14 -40.92 -1.24
N GLN A 106 8.23 -42.07 -0.56
CA GLN A 106 9.09 -42.28 0.61
C GLN A 106 10.55 -41.87 0.35
N SER A 107 11.06 -42.13 -0.86
CA SER A 107 12.43 -41.78 -1.27
C SER A 107 12.76 -40.28 -1.18
N PHE A 108 11.75 -39.40 -1.17
CA PHE A 108 11.94 -37.97 -0.93
C PHE A 108 12.24 -37.70 0.55
N PHE A 109 11.51 -38.34 1.45
CA PHE A 109 11.67 -38.21 2.90
C PHE A 109 12.97 -38.83 3.40
N ASP A 110 13.48 -39.86 2.72
CA ASP A 110 14.77 -40.47 3.06
C ASP A 110 15.98 -39.54 2.77
N LYS A 111 15.82 -38.52 1.92
CA LYS A 111 16.89 -37.60 1.48
C LYS A 111 16.87 -36.24 2.18
N GLU A 112 15.76 -35.88 2.82
CA GLU A 112 15.54 -34.54 3.36
C GLU A 112 15.18 -34.59 4.84
N LEU A 113 15.88 -33.79 5.65
CA LEU A 113 15.58 -33.67 7.08
C LEU A 113 14.18 -33.06 7.26
N SER A 114 13.33 -33.69 8.08
CA SER A 114 11.98 -33.19 8.39
C SER A 114 11.98 -31.71 8.83
N GLY A 115 12.95 -31.32 9.67
CA GLY A 115 13.12 -29.93 10.10
C GLY A 115 13.44 -28.95 8.95
N LYS A 116 14.19 -29.39 7.93
CA LYS A 116 14.50 -28.57 6.74
C LYS A 116 13.24 -28.34 5.90
N ILE A 117 12.37 -29.34 5.77
CA ILE A 117 11.09 -29.24 5.06
C ILE A 117 10.16 -28.25 5.77
N ILE A 118 9.99 -28.36 7.09
CA ILE A 118 9.12 -27.49 7.88
C ILE A 118 9.66 -26.05 7.91
N ASN A 119 10.96 -25.86 8.10
CA ASN A 119 11.56 -24.52 8.09
C ASN A 119 11.46 -23.84 6.73
N ARG A 120 11.63 -24.60 5.64
CA ARG A 120 11.44 -24.08 4.28
C ARG A 120 9.99 -23.66 4.04
N LEU A 121 9.04 -24.46 4.51
CA LEU A 121 7.61 -24.13 4.46
C LEU A 121 7.33 -22.81 5.18
N ASN A 122 7.64 -22.74 6.48
CA ASN A 122 7.36 -21.57 7.31
C ASN A 122 8.03 -20.32 6.74
N ARG A 123 9.30 -20.41 6.34
CA ARG A 123 10.02 -19.27 5.76
C ARG A 123 9.36 -18.79 4.46
N SER A 124 8.99 -19.71 3.58
CA SER A 124 8.39 -19.35 2.28
C SER A 124 7.00 -18.73 2.47
N ILE A 125 6.18 -19.30 3.35
CA ILE A 125 4.83 -18.79 3.63
C ILE A 125 4.91 -17.43 4.30
N ASN A 126 5.75 -17.27 5.32
CA ASN A 126 5.93 -16.00 6.01
C ASN A 126 6.42 -14.92 5.05
N GLN A 127 7.41 -15.21 4.21
CA GLN A 127 7.89 -14.26 3.20
C GLN A 127 6.78 -13.81 2.24
N ILE A 128 5.94 -14.74 1.78
CA ILE A 128 4.83 -14.42 0.88
C ILE A 128 3.74 -13.62 1.62
N SER A 129 3.40 -14.01 2.85
CA SER A 129 2.40 -13.33 3.67
C SER A 129 2.82 -11.90 3.99
N SER A 130 4.06 -11.71 4.46
CA SER A 130 4.61 -10.39 4.76
C SER A 130 4.73 -9.53 3.50
N PHE A 131 5.10 -10.11 2.36
CA PHE A 131 5.10 -9.39 1.09
C PHE A 131 3.69 -8.93 0.69
N MET A 132 2.67 -9.79 0.84
CA MET A 132 1.28 -9.43 0.54
C MET A 132 0.76 -8.33 1.47
N GLN A 133 1.11 -8.39 2.75
CA GLN A 133 0.77 -7.37 3.74
C GLN A 133 1.44 -6.03 3.42
N MET A 134 2.76 -6.04 3.15
CA MET A 134 3.50 -4.84 2.72
C MET A 134 2.93 -4.27 1.42
N TRP A 135 2.60 -5.15 0.46
CA TRP A 135 2.03 -4.78 -0.82
C TRP A 135 0.67 -4.07 -0.66
N SER A 136 -0.20 -4.65 0.17
CA SER A 136 -1.53 -4.12 0.49
C SER A 136 -1.48 -2.80 1.25
N ASN A 137 -0.67 -2.75 2.31
CA ASN A 137 -0.78 -1.69 3.31
C ASN A 137 0.12 -0.49 3.00
N ASN A 138 1.24 -0.69 2.30
CA ASN A 138 2.23 0.37 2.08
C ASN A 138 2.49 0.62 0.60
N PHE A 139 2.81 -0.43 -0.16
CA PHE A 139 3.32 -0.28 -1.51
C PHE A 139 2.30 0.37 -2.45
N LEU A 140 1.05 -0.09 -2.46
CA LEU A 140 0.00 0.48 -3.32
C LEU A 140 -0.28 1.94 -2.96
N GLN A 141 -0.49 2.23 -1.67
CA GLN A 141 -0.74 3.58 -1.20
C GLN A 141 0.42 4.52 -1.58
N PHE A 142 1.67 4.10 -1.37
CA PHE A 142 2.85 4.88 -1.75
C PHE A 142 2.91 5.15 -3.26
N MET A 143 2.68 4.12 -4.08
CA MET A 143 2.68 4.25 -5.54
C MET A 143 1.58 5.20 -6.03
N PHE A 144 0.34 5.03 -5.57
CA PHE A 144 -0.76 5.90 -5.97
C PHE A 144 -0.57 7.33 -5.47
N THR A 145 -0.15 7.52 -4.21
CA THR A 145 0.11 8.86 -3.65
C THR A 145 1.21 9.56 -4.44
N THR A 146 2.30 8.87 -4.76
CA THR A 146 3.40 9.43 -5.56
C THR A 146 2.94 9.87 -6.95
N ILE A 147 2.20 9.02 -7.67
CA ILE A 147 1.71 9.33 -9.01
C ILE A 147 0.75 10.52 -8.97
N LEU A 148 -0.22 10.50 -8.05
CA LEU A 148 -1.21 11.57 -7.91
C LEU A 148 -0.56 12.88 -7.46
N ALA A 149 0.39 12.84 -6.51
CA ALA A 149 1.14 14.01 -6.07
C ALA A 149 1.91 14.64 -7.23
N LEU A 150 2.65 13.84 -8.01
CA LEU A 150 3.37 14.34 -9.19
C LEU A 150 2.42 14.95 -10.22
N ALA A 151 1.26 14.34 -10.46
CA ALA A 151 0.25 14.88 -11.36
C ALA A 151 -0.30 16.23 -10.87
N ILE A 152 -0.61 16.36 -9.58
CA ILE A 152 -1.07 17.61 -8.97
C ILE A 152 0.02 18.68 -9.07
N VAL A 153 1.26 18.38 -8.69
CA VAL A 153 2.36 19.35 -8.77
C VAL A 153 2.62 19.77 -10.22
N ALA A 154 2.54 18.84 -11.18
CA ALA A 154 2.69 19.17 -12.60
C ALA A 154 1.61 20.12 -13.11
N TYR A 155 0.39 20.03 -12.56
CA TYR A 155 -0.70 20.96 -12.86
C TYR A 155 -0.42 22.38 -12.35
N TYR A 156 0.15 22.53 -11.14
CA TYR A 156 0.51 23.85 -10.58
C TYR A 156 1.80 24.43 -11.19
N SER A 157 2.84 23.60 -11.36
CA SER A 157 4.11 24.01 -11.92
C SER A 157 4.88 22.82 -12.50
N TRP A 158 4.98 22.77 -13.83
CA TRP A 158 5.67 21.70 -14.54
C TRP A 158 7.18 21.66 -14.24
N THR A 159 7.81 22.80 -13.93
CA THR A 159 9.25 22.88 -13.62
C THR A 159 9.56 22.21 -12.28
N VAL A 160 8.71 22.44 -11.27
CA VAL A 160 8.85 21.82 -9.94
C VAL A 160 8.61 20.31 -10.04
N ALA A 161 7.61 19.89 -10.82
CA ALA A 161 7.32 18.47 -11.02
C ALA A 161 8.49 17.71 -11.66
N LEU A 162 9.15 18.28 -12.66
CA LEU A 162 10.33 17.67 -13.28
C LEU A 162 11.51 17.56 -12.32
N LEU A 163 11.74 18.58 -11.50
CA LEU A 163 12.78 18.55 -10.47
C LEU A 163 12.53 17.43 -9.46
N LEU A 164 11.30 17.29 -8.98
CA LEU A 164 10.89 16.20 -8.09
C LEU A 164 11.03 14.84 -8.77
N PHE A 165 10.60 14.72 -10.03
CA PHE A 165 10.72 13.50 -10.80
C PHE A 165 12.19 13.06 -10.97
N ALA A 166 13.11 14.01 -11.21
CA ALA A 166 14.55 13.74 -11.32
C ALA A 166 15.18 13.29 -9.98
N LEU A 167 14.60 13.67 -8.84
CA LEU A 167 15.06 13.23 -7.52
C LEU A 167 14.72 11.76 -7.22
N TYR A 168 13.61 11.22 -7.74
CA TYR A 168 13.20 9.83 -7.48
C TYR A 168 14.26 8.80 -7.90
N PRO A 169 14.83 8.83 -9.12
CA PRO A 169 15.92 7.94 -9.52
C PRO A 169 17.15 8.04 -8.61
N ILE A 170 17.50 9.25 -8.16
CA ILE A 170 18.64 9.49 -7.28
C ILE A 170 18.40 8.83 -5.93
N PHE A 171 17.21 8.99 -5.35
CA PHE A 171 16.84 8.34 -4.09
C PHE A 171 16.86 6.81 -4.21
N ILE A 172 16.34 6.27 -5.31
CA ILE A 172 16.39 4.83 -5.55
C ILE A 172 17.84 4.35 -5.64
N PHE A 173 18.71 5.08 -6.32
CA PHE A 173 20.12 4.72 -6.44
C PHE A 173 20.89 4.80 -5.11
N MET A 174 20.58 5.77 -4.25
CA MET A 174 21.23 5.88 -2.93
C MET A 174 20.72 4.87 -1.90
N THR A 175 19.48 4.39 -2.06
CA THR A 175 18.85 3.46 -1.11
C THR A 175 19.20 2.00 -1.40
N VAL A 176 19.48 1.68 -2.67
CA VAL A 176 19.86 0.35 -3.15
C VAL A 176 21.36 0.11 -2.97
#